data_AF-A0A1M5QGG0-F1
#
_entry.id   AF-A0A1M5QGG0-F1
#
_cell.length_a   1.000
_cell.length_b   1.000
_cell.length_c   1.000
_cell.angle_alpha   90.00
_cell.angle_beta   90.00
_cell.angle_gamma   90.00
#
_symmetry.space_group_name_H-M   'P 1'
#
loop_
_entity.id
_entity.type
_entity.pdbx_description
1 polymer ?
#
loop_
_entity_poly.entity_id
_entity_poly.type
_entity_poly.pdbx_seq_one_letter_code
_entity_poly.pdbx_strand_id
1 'polypeptide(L)'
;MVNQKAKANDSFMSSLKDSIIMITNPAAILKKKMQGVSWQVALIIPGSAFSLFFLQTGIDLFRNGSIGLIRVVLMGLLGVIYGTIGVTGLSIICFFITKSMGTTKDMKWAISTFAMGYSGTLVYAVTGLIFSSLLGWNTAVAFGVTGVLWALRPMMATIRHMTNGNATIGVILSTICGTILLFGWALLSQLGV
;
A
#
# COMPACT_ATOMS: atom_id res chain seq x y z
N MET A 1 -44.51 8.93 14.02
CA MET A 1 -43.73 9.69 13.03
C MET A 1 -42.32 10.10 13.49
N VAL A 2 -42.03 10.23 14.80
CA VAL A 2 -40.68 10.58 15.31
C VAL A 2 -39.61 9.51 15.01
N ASN A 3 -39.99 8.23 14.97
CA ASN A 3 -39.05 7.10 14.85
C ASN A 3 -38.51 6.88 13.41
N GLN A 4 -39.18 7.41 12.38
CA GLN A 4 -38.73 7.28 10.97
C GLN A 4 -37.70 8.34 10.58
N LYS A 5 -37.81 9.56 11.12
CA LYS A 5 -36.83 10.65 10.90
C LYS A 5 -35.48 10.35 11.55
N ALA A 6 -35.47 9.78 12.75
CA ALA A 6 -34.23 9.36 13.43
C ALA A 6 -33.48 8.29 12.62
N LYS A 7 -34.19 7.26 12.15
CA LYS A 7 -33.62 6.16 11.36
C LYS A 7 -33.08 6.60 9.99
N ALA A 8 -33.75 7.57 9.35
CA ALA A 8 -33.28 8.15 8.08
C ALA A 8 -32.02 9.03 8.28
N ASN A 9 -31.96 9.77 9.39
CA ASN A 9 -30.79 10.60 9.71
C ASN A 9 -29.56 9.73 10.07
N ASP A 10 -29.77 8.62 10.78
CA ASP A 10 -28.73 7.64 11.09
C ASP A 10 -28.22 6.92 9.83
N SER A 11 -29.13 6.57 8.90
CA SER A 11 -28.76 5.97 7.61
C SER A 11 -27.96 6.93 6.74
N PHE A 12 -28.37 8.20 6.66
CA PHE A 12 -27.67 9.21 5.88
C PHE A 12 -26.29 9.52 6.49
N MET A 13 -26.21 9.68 7.81
CA MET A 13 -24.94 9.87 8.52
C MET A 13 -24.01 8.66 8.37
N SER A 14 -24.54 7.44 8.37
CA SER A 14 -23.76 6.23 8.08
C SER A 14 -23.21 6.25 6.66
N SER A 15 -24.04 6.51 5.65
CA SER A 15 -23.60 6.56 4.25
C SER A 15 -22.59 7.68 4.00
N LEU A 16 -22.79 8.86 4.60
CA LEU A 16 -21.89 10.00 4.45
C LEU A 16 -20.55 9.75 5.16
N LYS A 17 -20.57 9.10 6.32
CA LYS A 17 -19.38 8.65 7.03
C LYS A 17 -18.64 7.58 6.22
N ASP A 18 -19.35 6.64 5.61
CA ASP A 18 -18.76 5.62 4.73
C ASP A 18 -18.19 6.24 3.44
N SER A 19 -18.82 7.26 2.85
CA SER A 19 -18.29 8.01 1.71
C SER A 19 -17.06 8.83 2.09
N ILE A 20 -17.08 9.51 3.23
CA ILE A 20 -15.90 10.23 3.74
C ILE A 20 -14.77 9.27 4.06
N ILE A 21 -15.07 8.11 4.67
CA ILE A 21 -14.09 7.04 4.90
C ILE A 21 -13.62 6.45 3.57
N MET A 22 -14.46 6.37 2.54
CA MET A 22 -14.07 5.93 1.20
C MET A 22 -13.10 6.92 0.55
N ILE A 23 -13.26 8.22 0.79
CA ILE A 23 -12.39 9.27 0.28
C ILE A 23 -11.08 9.37 1.10
N THR A 24 -11.17 9.25 2.43
CA THR A 24 -10.03 9.45 3.35
C THR A 24 -9.29 8.16 3.70
N ASN A 25 -9.89 7.00 3.44
CA ASN A 25 -9.31 5.67 3.68
C ASN A 25 -9.98 4.56 2.86
N PRO A 26 -9.91 4.60 1.51
CA PRO A 26 -10.48 3.53 0.67
C PRO A 26 -9.91 2.14 1.03
N ALA A 27 -8.65 2.12 1.49
CA ALA A 27 -7.98 0.93 1.99
C ALA A 27 -8.65 0.32 3.24
N ALA A 28 -9.26 1.12 4.12
CA ALA A 28 -9.99 0.62 5.29
C ALA A 28 -11.31 -0.07 4.90
N ILE A 29 -11.99 0.42 3.87
CA ILE A 29 -13.20 -0.22 3.34
C ILE A 29 -12.86 -1.53 2.63
N LEU A 30 -11.78 -1.54 1.83
CA LEU A 30 -11.26 -2.78 1.25
C LEU A 30 -10.88 -3.78 2.33
N LYS A 31 -10.16 -3.35 3.38
CA LYS A 31 -9.79 -4.19 4.52
C LYS A 31 -11.00 -4.77 5.24
N LYS A 32 -12.09 -4.01 5.41
CA LYS A 32 -13.33 -4.46 6.07
C LYS A 32 -14.07 -5.53 5.27
N LYS A 33 -14.04 -5.47 3.92
CA LYS A 33 -14.59 -6.51 3.03
C LYS A 33 -13.65 -7.70 2.83
N MET A 34 -12.37 -7.59 3.18
CA MET A 34 -11.34 -8.60 2.89
C MET A 34 -10.78 -9.28 4.16
N GLN A 35 -11.40 -9.08 5.33
CA GLN A 35 -11.17 -9.90 6.53
C GLN A 35 -11.65 -11.34 6.27
N GLY A 36 -10.76 -12.16 5.72
CA GLY A 36 -11.04 -13.53 5.28
C GLY A 36 -10.17 -13.98 4.10
N VAL A 37 -9.43 -13.06 3.48
CA VAL A 37 -8.56 -13.36 2.35
C VAL A 37 -7.30 -14.10 2.80
N SER A 38 -6.98 -15.20 2.12
CA SER A 38 -5.77 -15.98 2.36
C SER A 38 -4.52 -15.13 2.09
N TRP A 39 -3.44 -15.39 2.82
CA TRP A 39 -2.22 -14.59 2.72
C TRP A 39 -1.63 -14.59 1.29
N GLN A 40 -1.82 -15.67 0.53
CA GLN A 40 -1.37 -15.79 -0.86
C GLN A 40 -2.10 -14.81 -1.78
N VAL A 41 -3.42 -14.70 -1.64
CA VAL A 41 -4.24 -13.79 -2.45
C VAL A 41 -3.98 -12.34 -2.06
N ALA A 42 -3.74 -12.08 -0.77
CA ALA A 42 -3.39 -10.75 -0.30
C ALA A 42 -2.13 -10.20 -0.96
N LEU A 43 -1.15 -11.05 -1.32
CA LEU A 43 0.10 -10.65 -1.97
C LEU A 43 -0.05 -10.19 -3.43
N ILE A 44 -1.19 -10.49 -4.07
CA ILE A 44 -1.50 -9.95 -5.41
C ILE A 44 -1.56 -8.42 -5.35
N ILE A 45 -2.13 -7.86 -4.27
CA ILE A 45 -2.31 -6.41 -4.11
C ILE A 45 -0.97 -5.66 -4.16
N PRO A 46 0.01 -5.93 -3.27
CA PRO A 46 1.28 -5.23 -3.33
C PRO A 46 2.07 -5.61 -4.60
N GLY A 47 1.99 -6.85 -5.09
CA GLY A 47 2.63 -7.23 -6.36
C GLY A 47 2.15 -6.36 -7.54
N SER A 48 0.84 -6.21 -7.70
CA SER A 48 0.26 -5.34 -8.73
C SER A 48 0.55 -3.86 -8.47
N ALA A 49 0.47 -3.40 -7.21
CA ALA A 49 0.72 -2.01 -6.87
C ALA A 49 2.14 -1.57 -7.23
N PHE A 50 3.15 -2.35 -6.80
CA PHE A 50 4.54 -2.05 -7.08
C PHE A 50 4.91 -2.31 -8.54
N SER A 51 4.30 -3.28 -9.22
CA SER A 51 4.46 -3.45 -10.67
C SER A 51 4.04 -2.19 -11.44
N LEU A 52 2.85 -1.66 -11.17
CA LEU A 52 2.36 -0.44 -11.81
C LEU A 52 3.17 0.81 -11.41
N PHE A 53 3.62 0.88 -10.17
CA PHE A 53 4.49 1.98 -9.71
C PHE A 53 5.85 1.98 -10.40
N PHE A 54 6.50 0.82 -10.51
CA PHE A 54 7.77 0.71 -11.21
C PHE A 54 7.61 0.89 -12.72
N LEU A 55 6.51 0.42 -13.29
CA LEU A 55 6.18 0.68 -14.70
C LEU A 55 6.05 2.19 -14.97
N GLN A 56 5.37 2.93 -14.09
CA GLN A 56 5.34 4.41 -14.15
C GLN A 56 6.73 5.01 -14.04
N THR A 57 7.55 4.50 -13.12
CA THR A 57 8.95 4.96 -12.99
C THR A 57 9.71 4.75 -14.30
N GLY A 58 9.53 3.60 -14.95
CA GLY A 58 10.14 3.31 -16.25
C GLY A 58 9.62 4.21 -17.37
N ILE A 59 8.30 4.47 -17.43
CA ILE A 59 7.71 5.40 -18.41
C ILE A 59 8.28 6.81 -18.23
N ASP A 60 8.39 7.28 -17.00
CA ASP A 60 8.94 8.60 -16.68
C ASP A 60 10.42 8.70 -17.11
N LEU A 61 11.22 7.65 -16.84
CA LEU A 61 12.62 7.59 -17.27
C LEU A 61 12.77 7.47 -18.80
N PHE A 62 11.88 6.74 -19.46
CA PHE A 62 11.86 6.61 -20.93
C PHE A 62 11.55 7.94 -21.59
N ARG A 63 10.59 8.72 -21.05
CA ARG A 63 10.27 10.07 -21.52
C ARG A 63 11.43 11.04 -21.37
N ASN A 64 12.23 10.88 -20.31
CA ASN A 64 13.45 11.65 -20.10
C ASN A 64 14.63 11.15 -20.96
N GLY A 65 14.42 10.18 -21.86
CA GLY A 65 15.45 9.61 -22.72
C GLY A 65 16.52 8.81 -22.00
N SER A 66 16.31 8.48 -20.72
CA SER A 66 17.33 7.84 -19.87
C SER A 66 17.39 6.33 -20.03
N ILE A 67 16.28 5.70 -20.43
CA ILE A 67 16.19 4.24 -20.62
C ILE A 67 15.42 3.89 -21.90
N GLY A 68 15.60 2.66 -22.40
CA GLY A 68 14.85 2.12 -23.55
C GLY A 68 13.57 1.38 -23.17
N LEU A 69 12.72 1.09 -24.16
CA LEU A 69 11.39 0.47 -23.96
C LEU A 69 11.43 -0.91 -23.28
N ILE A 70 12.44 -1.73 -23.58
CA ILE A 70 12.63 -3.03 -22.92
C ILE A 70 12.83 -2.87 -21.41
N ARG A 71 13.59 -1.85 -20.98
CA ARG A 71 13.82 -1.56 -19.56
C ARG A 71 12.54 -1.14 -18.84
N VAL A 72 11.65 -0.43 -19.52
CA VAL A 72 10.32 -0.07 -18.97
C VAL A 72 9.53 -1.32 -18.55
N VAL A 73 9.54 -2.35 -19.40
CA VAL A 73 8.86 -3.63 -19.10
C VAL A 73 9.58 -4.37 -17.96
N LEU A 74 10.92 -4.40 -17.96
CA LEU A 74 11.70 -5.01 -16.89
C LEU A 74 11.45 -4.34 -15.54
N MET A 75 11.34 -3.02 -15.49
CA MET A 75 10.96 -2.30 -14.26
C MET A 75 9.59 -2.76 -13.76
N GLY A 76 8.60 -2.91 -14.64
CA GLY A 76 7.29 -3.45 -14.27
C GLY A 76 7.36 -4.86 -13.65
N LEU A 77 8.20 -5.74 -14.18
CA LEU A 77 8.44 -7.09 -13.65
C LEU A 77 9.19 -7.06 -12.32
N LEU A 78 10.22 -6.22 -12.19
CA LEU A 78 10.93 -5.97 -10.93
C LEU A 78 9.97 -5.47 -9.84
N GLY A 79 9.00 -4.63 -10.21
CA GLY A 79 7.95 -4.18 -9.30
C GLY A 79 7.09 -5.33 -8.75
N VAL A 80 6.83 -6.40 -9.51
CA VAL A 80 6.14 -7.59 -8.99
C VAL A 80 6.98 -8.27 -7.92
N ILE A 81 8.26 -8.50 -8.20
CA ILE A 81 9.20 -9.14 -7.26
C ILE A 81 9.33 -8.28 -5.99
N TYR A 82 9.51 -6.97 -6.18
CA TYR A 82 9.63 -6.00 -5.10
C TYR A 82 8.38 -5.94 -4.23
N GLY A 83 7.19 -5.89 -4.85
CA GLY A 83 5.92 -5.84 -4.14
C GLY A 83 5.57 -7.14 -3.43
N THR A 84 5.91 -8.30 -4.00
CA THR A 84 5.61 -9.59 -3.37
C THR A 84 6.65 -9.95 -2.31
N ILE A 85 7.91 -10.08 -2.71
CA ILE A 85 9.00 -10.52 -1.83
C ILE A 85 9.36 -9.42 -0.84
N GLY A 86 9.47 -8.17 -1.29
CA GLY A 86 9.83 -7.04 -0.42
C GLY A 86 8.81 -6.81 0.69
N VAL A 87 7.51 -6.78 0.36
CA VAL A 87 6.44 -6.62 1.37
C VAL A 87 6.35 -7.84 2.29
N THR A 88 6.48 -9.05 1.74
CA THR A 88 6.51 -10.26 2.58
C THR A 88 7.68 -10.22 3.55
N GLY A 89 8.88 -9.92 3.07
CA GLY A 89 10.08 -9.79 3.90
C GLY A 89 9.92 -8.75 5.02
N LEU A 90 9.39 -7.57 4.69
CA LEU A 90 9.11 -6.53 5.69
C LEU A 90 8.09 -6.99 6.74
N SER A 91 7.02 -7.66 6.31
CA SER A 91 6.02 -8.18 7.25
C SER A 91 6.60 -9.25 8.18
N ILE A 92 7.51 -10.09 7.69
CA ILE A 92 8.21 -11.11 8.48
C ILE A 92 9.16 -10.44 9.48
N ILE A 93 9.94 -9.45 9.05
CA ILE A 93 10.83 -8.68 9.94
C ILE A 93 10.02 -8.02 11.06
N CYS A 94 8.93 -7.31 10.72
CA CYS A 94 8.04 -6.73 11.72
C CYS A 94 7.41 -7.78 12.64
N PHE A 95 7.01 -8.93 12.10
CA PHE A 95 6.46 -10.01 12.89
C PHE A 95 7.48 -10.51 13.93
N PHE A 96 8.73 -10.76 13.55
CA PHE A 96 9.76 -11.21 14.49
C PHE A 96 10.09 -10.16 15.55
N ILE A 97 10.18 -8.87 15.16
CA ILE A 97 10.40 -7.78 16.12
C ILE A 97 9.23 -7.67 17.11
N THR A 98 7.99 -7.81 16.65
CA THR A 98 6.81 -7.72 17.52
C THR A 98 6.55 -9.00 18.31
N LYS A 99 7.06 -10.15 17.85
CA LYS A 99 6.98 -11.43 18.56
C LYS A 99 7.74 -11.41 19.87
N SER A 100 8.90 -10.75 19.93
CA SER A 100 9.63 -10.56 21.20
C SER A 100 8.88 -9.66 22.20
N MET A 101 7.81 -9.01 21.76
CA MET A 101 6.98 -8.09 22.56
C MET A 101 5.64 -8.72 22.98
N GLY A 102 5.44 -10.02 22.75
CA GLY A 102 4.26 -10.75 23.16
C GLY A 102 3.06 -10.63 22.21
N THR A 103 3.29 -10.55 20.89
CA THR A 103 2.19 -10.60 19.91
C THR A 103 1.38 -11.90 20.03
N THR A 104 0.06 -11.79 20.00
CA THR A 104 -0.87 -12.94 19.98
C THR A 104 -1.29 -13.33 18.56
N LYS A 105 -0.78 -12.61 17.55
CA LYS A 105 -1.15 -12.80 16.15
C LYS A 105 -0.20 -13.77 15.46
N ASP A 106 -0.71 -14.44 14.44
CA ASP A 106 0.07 -15.40 13.66
C ASP A 106 0.78 -14.72 12.48
N MET A 107 1.86 -15.32 11.99
CA MET A 107 2.69 -14.75 10.92
C MET A 107 1.90 -14.55 9.62
N LYS A 108 1.03 -15.51 9.27
CA LYS A 108 0.17 -15.44 8.09
C LYS A 108 -0.79 -14.23 8.16
N TRP A 109 -1.28 -13.91 9.36
CA TRP A 109 -2.11 -12.75 9.59
C TRP A 109 -1.33 -11.45 9.40
N ALA A 110 -0.08 -11.40 9.88
CA ALA A 110 0.80 -10.25 9.68
C ALA A 110 1.06 -9.99 8.19
N ILE A 111 1.44 -11.03 7.43
CA ILE A 111 1.67 -10.94 5.97
C ILE A 111 0.42 -10.42 5.26
N SER A 112 -0.73 -11.06 5.49
CA SER A 112 -1.99 -10.67 4.85
C SER A 112 -2.36 -9.22 5.18
N THR A 113 -2.27 -8.83 6.45
CA THR A 113 -2.67 -7.48 6.88
C THR A 113 -1.71 -6.39 6.37
N PHE A 114 -0.41 -6.67 6.28
CA PHE A 114 0.57 -5.78 5.64
C PHE A 114 0.29 -5.65 4.14
N ALA A 115 0.10 -6.76 3.43
CA ALA A 115 -0.18 -6.76 2.00
C ALA A 115 -1.45 -5.98 1.66
N MET A 116 -2.51 -6.15 2.45
CA MET A 116 -3.76 -5.39 2.36
C MET A 116 -3.57 -3.89 2.56
N GLY A 117 -2.54 -3.47 3.31
CA GLY A 117 -2.20 -2.06 3.51
C GLY A 117 -1.82 -1.32 2.22
N TYR A 118 -1.36 -2.03 1.20
CA TYR A 118 -0.98 -1.47 -0.10
C TYR A 118 -2.14 -1.31 -1.08
N SER A 119 -3.37 -1.60 -0.66
CA SER A 119 -4.56 -1.33 -1.47
C SER A 119 -4.67 0.15 -1.89
N GLY A 120 -4.32 1.07 -0.98
CA GLY A 120 -4.22 2.50 -1.33
C GLY A 120 -3.16 2.74 -2.40
N THR A 121 -1.97 2.15 -2.25
CA THR A 121 -0.89 2.23 -3.24
C THR A 121 -1.32 1.75 -4.62
N LEU A 122 -2.09 0.66 -4.70
CA LEU A 122 -2.65 0.15 -5.95
C LEU A 122 -3.57 1.16 -6.63
N VAL A 123 -4.49 1.77 -5.87
CA VAL A 123 -5.40 2.80 -6.39
C VAL A 123 -4.60 3.97 -6.95
N TYR A 124 -3.65 4.49 -6.18
CA TYR A 124 -2.78 5.58 -6.63
C TYR A 124 -1.97 5.18 -7.87
N ALA A 125 -1.45 3.95 -7.94
CA ALA A 125 -0.68 3.49 -9.08
C ALA A 125 -1.54 3.40 -10.35
N VAL A 126 -2.78 2.90 -10.26
CA VAL A 126 -3.71 2.87 -11.40
C VAL A 126 -4.05 4.29 -11.87
N THR A 127 -4.42 5.17 -10.92
CA THR A 127 -4.73 6.57 -11.24
C THR A 127 -3.52 7.25 -11.88
N GLY A 128 -2.33 7.10 -11.30
CA GLY A 128 -1.10 7.66 -11.84
C GLY A 128 -0.81 7.17 -13.26
N LEU A 129 -1.02 5.90 -13.56
CA LEU A 129 -0.81 5.39 -14.92
C LEU A 129 -1.80 6.00 -15.93
N ILE A 130 -3.07 6.17 -15.56
CA ILE A 130 -4.08 6.87 -16.39
C ILE A 130 -3.62 8.31 -16.67
N PHE A 131 -3.21 9.06 -15.64
CA PHE A 131 -2.73 10.43 -15.80
C PHE A 131 -1.43 10.50 -16.61
N SER A 132 -0.53 9.55 -16.43
CA SER A 132 0.70 9.45 -17.23
C SER A 132 0.36 9.27 -18.71
N SER A 133 -0.55 8.36 -19.04
CA SER A 133 -0.95 8.11 -20.45
C SER A 133 -1.72 9.27 -21.07
N LEU A 134 -2.57 9.98 -20.32
CA LEU A 134 -3.41 11.07 -20.84
C LEU A 134 -2.70 12.42 -20.90
N LEU A 135 -1.91 12.77 -19.88
CA LEU A 135 -1.31 14.10 -19.74
C LEU A 135 0.20 14.14 -20.01
N GLY A 136 0.83 12.97 -20.21
CA GLY A 136 2.29 12.90 -20.42
C GLY A 136 3.10 13.28 -19.17
N TRP A 137 2.47 13.36 -18.00
CA TRP A 137 3.12 13.77 -16.76
C TRP A 137 3.98 12.67 -16.13
N ASN A 138 4.99 13.10 -15.37
CA ASN A 138 5.81 12.20 -14.55
C ASN A 138 5.06 11.84 -13.28
N THR A 139 4.43 10.65 -13.26
CA THR A 139 3.49 10.24 -12.21
C THR A 139 4.09 9.33 -11.15
N ALA A 140 5.30 8.80 -11.36
CA ALA A 140 5.93 7.90 -10.41
C ALA A 140 6.13 8.56 -9.04
N VAL A 141 6.61 9.82 -9.02
CA VAL A 141 6.78 10.57 -7.77
C VAL A 141 5.42 11.03 -7.22
N ALA A 142 4.58 11.63 -8.07
CA ALA A 142 3.33 12.25 -7.63
C ALA A 142 2.30 11.23 -7.11
N PHE A 143 2.16 10.09 -7.77
CA PHE A 143 1.17 9.07 -7.42
C PHE A 143 1.81 7.85 -6.78
N GLY A 144 2.94 7.39 -7.28
CA GLY A 144 3.61 6.19 -6.76
C GLY A 144 4.11 6.36 -5.33
N VAL A 145 5.00 7.33 -5.08
CA VAL A 145 5.53 7.62 -3.73
C VAL A 145 4.39 8.00 -2.77
N THR A 146 3.46 8.84 -3.21
CA THR A 146 2.26 9.19 -2.42
C THR A 146 1.44 7.95 -2.04
N GLY A 147 1.27 7.02 -2.97
CA GLY A 147 0.60 5.75 -2.73
C GLY A 147 1.31 4.89 -1.68
N VAL A 148 2.65 4.86 -1.69
CA VAL A 148 3.44 4.15 -0.69
C VAL A 148 3.32 4.82 0.69
N LEU A 149 3.38 6.15 0.75
CA LEU A 149 3.17 6.92 1.98
C LEU A 149 1.77 6.70 2.57
N TRP A 150 0.77 6.51 1.70
CA TRP A 150 -0.58 6.17 2.11
C TRP A 150 -0.70 4.80 2.79
N ALA A 151 0.18 3.85 2.46
CA ALA A 151 0.24 2.55 3.11
C ALA A 151 0.80 2.62 4.55
N LEU A 152 1.45 3.73 4.96
CA LEU A 152 1.99 3.88 6.32
C LEU A 152 0.90 3.86 7.39
N ARG A 153 -0.27 4.45 7.12
CA ARG A 153 -1.41 4.44 8.05
C ARG A 153 -1.91 3.02 8.37
N PRO A 154 -2.30 2.19 7.39
CA PRO A 154 -2.72 0.82 7.67
C PRO A 154 -1.58 -0.04 8.23
N MET A 155 -0.32 0.24 7.87
CA MET A 155 0.84 -0.45 8.42
C MET A 155 1.05 -0.16 9.91
N MET A 156 1.02 1.12 10.30
CA MET A 156 1.06 1.54 11.71
C MET A 156 -0.08 0.91 12.51
N ALA A 157 -1.30 0.89 11.96
CA ALA A 157 -2.44 0.23 12.62
C ALA A 157 -2.20 -1.27 12.82
N THR A 158 -1.58 -1.93 11.85
CA THR A 158 -1.25 -3.37 11.92
C THR A 158 -0.18 -3.64 12.97
N ILE A 159 0.88 -2.84 13.00
CA ILE A 159 1.94 -2.95 14.01
C ILE A 159 1.37 -2.71 15.40
N ARG A 160 0.53 -1.68 15.58
CA ARG A 160 -0.16 -1.43 16.86
C ARG A 160 -1.01 -2.62 17.30
N HIS A 161 -1.65 -3.32 16.37
CA HIS A 161 -2.39 -4.54 16.70
C HIS A 161 -1.49 -5.72 17.11
N MET A 162 -0.25 -5.78 16.62
CA MET A 162 0.74 -6.79 17.03
C MET A 162 1.43 -6.43 18.35
N THR A 163 1.50 -5.15 18.70
CA THR A 163 2.17 -4.64 19.92
C THR A 163 1.19 -4.28 21.04
N ASN A 164 0.00 -4.88 21.05
CA ASN A 164 -1.03 -4.66 22.08
C ASN A 164 -1.41 -3.17 22.28
N GLY A 165 -1.40 -2.39 21.20
CA GLY A 165 -1.83 -0.99 21.16
C GLY A 165 -0.72 0.05 21.26
N ASN A 166 0.54 -0.36 21.44
CA ASN A 166 1.66 0.57 21.62
C ASN A 166 1.91 1.43 20.36
N ALA A 167 1.53 2.71 20.46
CA ALA A 167 1.60 3.67 19.37
C ALA A 167 3.05 4.02 18.99
N THR A 168 3.96 4.12 19.96
CA THR A 168 5.36 4.50 19.75
C THR A 168 6.06 3.49 18.84
N ILE A 169 5.93 2.20 19.14
CA ILE A 169 6.51 1.13 18.30
C ILE A 169 5.84 1.11 16.93
N GLY A 170 4.52 1.34 16.89
CA GLY A 170 3.76 1.48 15.65
C GLY A 170 4.37 2.51 14.71
N VAL A 171 4.65 3.71 15.22
CA VAL A 171 5.27 4.81 14.45
C VAL A 171 6.67 4.40 14.01
N ILE A 172 7.54 3.99 14.94
CA ILE A 172 8.95 3.67 14.65
C ILE A 172 9.06 2.60 13.56
N LEU A 173 8.38 1.47 13.74
CA LEU A 173 8.46 0.37 12.77
C LEU A 173 7.82 0.73 11.43
N SER A 174 6.70 1.47 11.43
CA SER A 174 6.08 1.92 10.17
C SER A 174 7.00 2.86 9.39
N THR A 175 7.72 3.76 10.08
CA THR A 175 8.71 4.65 9.48
C THR A 175 9.88 3.84 8.91
N ILE A 176 10.43 2.89 9.67
CA ILE A 176 11.53 2.04 9.19
C ILE A 176 11.11 1.27 7.94
N CYS A 177 9.92 0.64 7.94
CA CYS A 177 9.39 -0.06 6.77
C CYS A 177 9.21 0.88 5.57
N GLY A 178 8.64 2.06 5.79
CA GLY A 178 8.49 3.08 4.76
C GLY A 178 9.82 3.51 4.16
N THR A 179 10.81 3.77 5.00
CA THR A 179 12.16 4.15 4.58
C THR A 179 12.82 3.03 3.77
N ILE A 180 12.76 1.77 4.21
CA ILE A 180 13.31 0.64 3.47
C ILE A 180 12.66 0.53 2.09
N LEU A 181 11.35 0.74 1.99
CA LEU A 181 10.63 0.68 0.71
C LEU A 181 11.03 1.80 -0.24
N LEU A 182 11.05 3.03 0.26
CA LEU A 182 11.39 4.19 -0.56
C LEU A 182 12.87 4.16 -0.96
N PHE A 183 13.75 3.74 -0.06
CA PHE A 183 15.17 3.58 -0.37
C PHE A 183 15.40 2.46 -1.39
N GLY A 184 14.71 1.33 -1.25
CA GLY A 184 14.79 0.24 -2.22
C GLY A 184 14.28 0.66 -3.60
N TRP A 185 13.16 1.40 -3.67
CA TRP A 185 12.71 2.00 -4.93
C TRP A 185 13.73 2.98 -5.51
N ALA A 186 14.26 3.91 -4.71
CA ALA A 186 15.24 4.89 -5.16
C ALA A 186 16.49 4.20 -5.74
N LEU A 187 17.02 3.19 -5.03
CA LEU A 187 18.17 2.42 -5.48
C LEU A 187 17.89 1.68 -6.79
N LEU A 188 16.74 1.00 -6.89
CA LEU A 188 16.35 0.28 -8.11
C LEU A 188 16.11 1.23 -9.29
N SER A 189 15.58 2.42 -9.04
CA SER A 189 15.39 3.45 -10.08
C SER A 189 16.72 4.02 -10.59
N GLN A 190 17.74 4.10 -9.74
CA GLN A 190 19.08 4.58 -10.10
C GLN A 190 19.91 3.50 -10.80
N LEU A 191 19.81 2.25 -10.35
CA LEU A 191 20.56 1.13 -10.93
C LEU A 191 20.15 0.80 -12.37
N GLY A 192 19.05 1.39 -12.87
CA GLY A 192 18.80 1.51 -14.30
C GLY A 192 18.77 0.18 -15.05
N VAL A 193 18.29 -0.88 -14.41
CA VAL A 193 17.83 -2.10 -15.09
C VAL A 193 16.46 -1.82 -15.70
#